data_AF-A0A1C4R4G1-F1
#
_entry.id   AF-A0A1C4R4G1-F1
#
_cell.length_a   1.000
_cell.length_b   1.000
_cell.length_c   1.000
_cell.angle_alpha   90.00
_cell.angle_beta   90.00
_cell.angle_gamma   90.00
#
_symmetry.space_group_name_H-M   'P 1'
#
loop_
_entity.id
_entity.type
_entity.pdbx_description
1 polymer ?
#
loop_
_entity_poly.entity_id
_entity_poly.type
_entity_poly.pdbx_seq_one_letter_code
_entity_poly.pdbx_strand_id
1 'polypeptide(L)'
;MGVARSEGYGAPPALLPALLDAARARTDLRADALALAGPRGLWLAGLNPDWKFALRAGHTGAGGGTQDAQEARRIWEEGLFAERVALLTRSRLADPAAALELLASTWRSERAEDRLMFLDSLRTGLSARDEPFLEEALSDRSRNVRATAAELLSALPASALAGRMAARARSCVSMGAGGIAVEAPYECDAAMERDGVAPTPPNGRGERAWWLGQLVDATPLSTWPARLGGRSPEQIVALPVLDDWQPDLHAAWCRAAVRQRDADWARALLGPPPAAAAPIAAVGDPAKLLSILPAEERAVWVADFIGAHGLSEAFQMLGVCAVPWAPPLGRAVVDALEIARYAGSYPWSFSGVMGLAERCLDPAAAEQVAVLTAAAEEPPDGSPGATVYWSEAFQRLTGTLRLRAVMLAELRPHLQSGPRSGPDVAASGPLSAPLAERNQGPDPEPSPGPDLGAGRSGGGTP
;
A
#
# COMPACT_ATOMS: atom_id res chain seq x y z
N MET A 1 0.10 -14.66 -12.73
CA MET A 1 -1.31 -14.39 -12.39
C MET A 1 -1.65 -12.92 -12.52
N GLY A 2 -0.96 -12.00 -11.84
CA GLY A 2 -1.17 -10.55 -12.01
C GLY A 2 -1.21 -10.07 -13.47
N VAL A 3 -0.22 -10.48 -14.28
CA VAL A 3 -0.18 -10.16 -15.73
C VAL A 3 -1.35 -10.77 -16.50
N ALA A 4 -1.68 -12.05 -16.26
CA ALA A 4 -2.84 -12.67 -16.91
C ALA A 4 -4.14 -11.90 -16.61
N ARG A 5 -4.31 -11.39 -15.39
CA ARG A 5 -5.46 -10.56 -15.00
C ARG A 5 -5.44 -9.19 -15.69
N SER A 6 -4.30 -8.51 -15.76
CA SER A 6 -4.23 -7.20 -16.42
C SER A 6 -4.56 -7.29 -17.91
N GLU A 7 -4.23 -8.41 -18.53
CA GLU A 7 -4.59 -8.72 -19.93
C GLU A 7 -6.00 -9.31 -20.09
N GLY A 8 -6.77 -9.44 -19.00
CA GLY A 8 -8.16 -9.91 -19.02
C GLY A 8 -8.35 -11.42 -19.22
N TYR A 9 -7.30 -12.24 -19.08
CA TYR A 9 -7.40 -13.69 -19.17
C TYR A 9 -8.09 -14.29 -17.93
N GLY A 10 -8.78 -15.41 -18.15
CA GLY A 10 -9.30 -16.29 -17.10
C GLY A 10 -8.61 -17.65 -17.12
N ALA A 11 -8.58 -18.35 -15.98
CA ALA A 11 -8.04 -19.70 -15.91
C ALA A 11 -8.86 -20.68 -16.79
N PRO A 12 -8.20 -21.54 -17.59
CA PRO A 12 -8.88 -22.63 -18.28
C PRO A 12 -9.68 -23.50 -17.30
N PRO A 13 -10.89 -23.97 -17.65
CA PRO A 13 -11.77 -24.70 -16.72
C PRO A 13 -11.11 -25.93 -16.09
N ALA A 14 -10.30 -26.65 -16.85
CA ALA A 14 -9.58 -27.84 -16.39
C ALA A 14 -8.54 -27.55 -15.30
N LEU A 15 -8.07 -26.30 -15.19
CA LEU A 15 -7.06 -25.89 -14.21
C LEU A 15 -7.67 -25.29 -12.92
N LEU A 16 -8.99 -25.09 -12.87
CA LEU A 16 -9.65 -24.50 -11.70
C LEU A 16 -9.44 -25.29 -10.40
N PRO A 17 -9.51 -26.64 -10.37
CA PRO A 17 -9.20 -27.40 -9.15
C PRO A 17 -7.79 -27.12 -8.61
N ALA A 18 -6.77 -27.23 -9.48
CA ALA A 18 -5.39 -26.99 -9.11
C ALA A 18 -5.13 -25.54 -8.67
N LEU A 19 -5.82 -24.57 -9.29
CA LEU A 19 -5.75 -23.17 -8.91
C LEU A 19 -6.37 -22.91 -7.52
N LEU A 20 -7.48 -23.56 -7.20
CA LEU A 20 -8.12 -23.49 -5.88
C LEU A 20 -7.26 -24.18 -4.81
N ASP A 21 -6.64 -25.32 -5.11
CA ASP A 21 -5.70 -25.97 -4.20
C ASP A 21 -4.46 -25.11 -3.95
N ALA A 22 -3.93 -24.45 -4.98
CA ALA A 22 -2.85 -23.48 -4.82
C ALA A 22 -3.27 -22.29 -3.93
N ALA A 23 -4.47 -21.73 -4.13
CA ALA A 23 -5.01 -20.64 -3.31
C ALA A 23 -5.28 -21.05 -1.86
N ARG A 24 -5.56 -22.34 -1.61
CA ARG A 24 -5.68 -22.92 -0.28
C ARG A 24 -4.33 -22.97 0.41
N ALA A 25 -3.34 -23.57 -0.26
CA ALA A 25 -2.00 -23.79 0.27
C ALA A 25 -1.19 -22.50 0.43
N ARG A 26 -1.44 -21.50 -0.43
CA ARG A 26 -0.68 -20.26 -0.51
C ARG A 26 -1.54 -19.02 -0.35
N THR A 27 -1.60 -18.52 0.88
CA THR A 27 -2.35 -17.30 1.24
C THR A 27 -1.88 -16.07 0.47
N ASP A 28 -0.59 -15.96 0.18
CA ASP A 28 0.03 -14.86 -0.57
C ASP A 28 -0.44 -14.79 -2.04
N LEU A 29 -0.81 -15.94 -2.61
CA LEU A 29 -1.33 -16.04 -3.98
C LEU A 29 -2.86 -16.02 -4.07
N ARG A 30 -3.54 -16.13 -2.93
CA ARG A 30 -4.98 -16.41 -2.88
C ARG A 30 -5.80 -15.38 -3.62
N ALA A 31 -5.56 -14.09 -3.40
CA ALA A 31 -6.33 -13.02 -4.04
C ALA A 31 -6.23 -13.08 -5.57
N ASP A 32 -5.02 -13.19 -6.11
CA ASP A 32 -4.79 -13.28 -7.55
C ASP A 32 -5.32 -14.58 -8.15
N ALA A 33 -5.17 -15.70 -7.45
CA ALA A 33 -5.67 -16.99 -7.88
C ALA A 33 -7.21 -17.02 -7.95
N LEU A 34 -7.90 -16.46 -6.96
CA LEU A 34 -9.35 -16.37 -6.96
C LEU A 34 -9.89 -15.40 -8.01
N ALA A 35 -9.21 -14.27 -8.21
CA ALA A 35 -9.54 -13.35 -9.30
C ALA A 35 -9.45 -14.04 -10.67
N LEU A 36 -8.40 -14.85 -10.88
CA LEU A 36 -8.20 -15.60 -12.13
C LEU A 36 -9.18 -16.77 -12.28
N ALA A 37 -9.59 -17.38 -11.18
CA ALA A 37 -10.58 -18.47 -11.16
C ALA A 37 -11.99 -17.96 -11.53
N GLY A 38 -12.30 -16.70 -11.19
CA GLY A 38 -13.53 -16.01 -11.56
C GLY A 38 -14.81 -16.70 -11.08
N PRO A 39 -15.98 -16.35 -11.65
CA PRO A 39 -17.27 -16.89 -11.23
C PRO A 39 -17.35 -18.43 -11.31
N ARG A 40 -16.71 -19.04 -12.33
CA ARG A 40 -16.70 -20.50 -12.48
C ARG A 40 -15.88 -21.19 -11.39
N GLY A 41 -14.76 -20.62 -10.98
CA GLY A 41 -13.98 -21.10 -9.85
C GLY A 41 -14.74 -21.00 -8.52
N LEU A 42 -15.49 -19.91 -8.32
CA LEU A 42 -16.35 -19.75 -7.15
C LEU A 42 -17.51 -20.74 -7.14
N TRP A 43 -18.17 -20.96 -8.28
CA TRP A 43 -19.17 -22.02 -8.42
C TRP A 43 -18.60 -23.39 -8.07
N LEU A 44 -17.41 -23.71 -8.59
CA LEU A 44 -16.73 -24.98 -8.30
C LEU A 44 -16.37 -25.11 -6.81
N ALA A 45 -15.94 -24.01 -6.17
CA ALA A 45 -15.67 -23.97 -4.74
C ALA A 45 -16.92 -24.26 -3.88
N GLY A 46 -18.12 -23.95 -4.38
CA GLY A 46 -19.39 -24.33 -3.75
C GLY A 46 -19.62 -25.85 -3.67
N LEU A 47 -18.96 -26.63 -4.51
CA LEU A 47 -19.13 -28.08 -4.59
C LEU A 47 -18.13 -28.87 -3.74
N ASN A 48 -17.08 -28.22 -3.20
CA ASN A 48 -16.04 -28.88 -2.42
C ASN A 48 -15.81 -28.16 -1.08
N PRO A 49 -16.04 -28.83 0.08
CA PRO A 49 -15.82 -28.25 1.41
C PRO A 49 -14.43 -27.65 1.62
N ASP A 50 -13.40 -28.23 0.99
CA ASP A 50 -12.01 -27.78 1.09
C ASP A 50 -11.75 -26.40 0.47
N TRP A 51 -12.62 -25.95 -0.43
CA TRP A 51 -12.50 -24.68 -1.13
C TRP A 51 -13.44 -23.59 -0.61
N LYS A 52 -14.15 -23.82 0.50
CA LYS A 52 -15.05 -22.82 1.13
C LYS A 52 -14.38 -21.48 1.45
N PHE A 53 -13.05 -21.43 1.59
CA PHE A 53 -12.32 -20.16 1.73
C PHE A 53 -12.47 -19.25 0.51
N ALA A 54 -12.61 -19.82 -0.70
CA ALA A 54 -12.75 -19.09 -1.95
C ALA A 54 -14.07 -18.29 -1.98
N LEU A 55 -15.15 -18.87 -1.48
CA LEU A 55 -16.45 -18.22 -1.37
C LEU A 55 -16.41 -17.01 -0.44
N ARG A 56 -15.62 -17.07 0.65
CA ARG A 56 -15.45 -15.92 1.56
C ARG A 56 -14.74 -14.75 0.90
N ALA A 57 -13.83 -15.01 -0.03
CA ALA A 57 -13.02 -14.00 -0.71
C ALA A 57 -13.61 -13.53 -2.07
N GLY A 58 -14.45 -14.35 -2.72
CA GLY A 58 -14.94 -14.14 -4.08
C GLY A 58 -16.10 -13.15 -4.27
N HIS A 59 -16.70 -12.63 -3.20
CA HIS A 59 -17.82 -11.68 -3.30
C HIS A 59 -17.38 -10.24 -3.67
N THR A 60 -16.14 -10.05 -4.11
CA THR A 60 -15.54 -8.72 -4.38
C THR A 60 -15.82 -8.16 -5.78
N GLY A 61 -16.65 -8.79 -6.61
CA GLY A 61 -16.96 -8.26 -7.94
C GLY A 61 -18.26 -8.79 -8.55
N ALA A 62 -19.06 -7.86 -9.09
CA ALA A 62 -20.32 -8.02 -9.81
C ALA A 62 -21.53 -8.42 -8.92
N GLY A 63 -22.34 -7.43 -8.55
CA GLY A 63 -23.49 -7.61 -7.66
C GLY A 63 -24.41 -6.40 -7.62
N GLY A 64 -24.24 -5.45 -6.69
CA GLY A 64 -24.99 -4.18 -6.64
C GLY A 64 -26.51 -4.29 -6.65
N GLY A 65 -27.09 -5.46 -6.37
CA GLY A 65 -28.54 -5.67 -6.37
C GLY A 65 -29.17 -5.52 -4.99
N THR A 66 -30.49 -5.32 -4.93
CA THR A 66 -31.27 -5.31 -3.68
C THR A 66 -31.12 -6.62 -2.89
N GLN A 67 -30.87 -7.74 -3.58
CA GLN A 67 -30.59 -9.05 -2.96
C GLN A 67 -29.25 -9.07 -2.22
N ASP A 68 -28.22 -8.38 -2.73
CA ASP A 68 -26.91 -8.30 -2.07
C ASP A 68 -26.99 -7.50 -0.76
N ALA A 69 -27.80 -6.45 -0.73
CA ALA A 69 -28.05 -5.65 0.47
C ALA A 69 -28.81 -6.45 1.54
N GLN A 70 -29.78 -7.27 1.14
CA GLN A 70 -30.53 -8.15 2.06
C GLN A 70 -29.65 -9.26 2.62
N GLU A 71 -28.81 -9.89 1.79
CA GLU A 71 -27.88 -10.91 2.25
C GLU A 71 -26.80 -10.31 3.15
N ALA A 72 -26.27 -9.12 2.82
CA ALA A 72 -25.37 -8.38 3.70
C ALA A 72 -26.03 -8.11 5.07
N ARG A 73 -27.30 -7.71 5.09
CA ARG A 73 -28.03 -7.49 6.34
C ARG A 73 -28.19 -8.77 7.14
N ARG A 74 -28.57 -9.89 6.49
CA ARG A 74 -28.66 -11.20 7.13
C ARG A 74 -27.32 -11.64 7.74
N ILE A 75 -26.22 -11.54 6.99
CA ILE A 75 -24.88 -11.86 7.48
C ILE A 75 -24.51 -10.96 8.68
N TRP A 76 -24.90 -9.68 8.65
CA TRP A 76 -24.62 -8.78 9.77
C TRP A 76 -25.38 -9.14 11.05
N GLU A 77 -26.64 -9.54 10.92
CA GLU A 77 -27.54 -9.82 12.05
C GLU A 77 -27.38 -11.25 12.61
N GLU A 78 -27.20 -12.23 11.73
CA GLU A 78 -27.22 -13.66 12.07
C GLU A 78 -25.85 -14.33 11.93
N GLY A 79 -24.93 -13.70 11.19
CA GLY A 79 -23.65 -14.30 10.85
C GLY A 79 -22.69 -14.38 12.04
N LEU A 80 -21.73 -15.32 11.92
CA LEU A 80 -20.64 -15.44 12.86
C LEU A 80 -19.77 -14.18 12.82
N PHE A 81 -19.07 -13.91 13.92
CA PHE A 81 -18.19 -12.75 14.05
C PHE A 81 -17.20 -12.59 12.86
N ALA A 82 -16.55 -13.68 12.44
CA ALA A 82 -15.61 -13.65 11.31
C ALA A 82 -16.30 -13.30 9.97
N GLU A 83 -17.57 -13.69 9.80
CA GLU A 83 -18.37 -13.36 8.61
C GLU A 83 -18.77 -11.88 8.63
N ARG A 84 -19.11 -11.34 9.80
CA ARG A 84 -19.39 -9.91 10.00
C ARG A 84 -18.16 -9.03 9.71
N VAL A 85 -16.97 -9.41 10.18
CA VAL A 85 -15.71 -8.71 9.88
C VAL A 85 -15.39 -8.75 8.37
N ALA A 86 -15.55 -9.92 7.74
CA ALA A 86 -15.33 -10.08 6.31
C ALA A 86 -16.33 -9.26 5.48
N LEU A 87 -17.60 -9.22 5.89
CA LEU A 87 -18.63 -8.38 5.30
C LEU A 87 -18.24 -6.91 5.42
N LEU A 88 -17.94 -6.43 6.63
CA LEU A 88 -17.59 -5.03 6.87
C LEU A 88 -16.37 -4.61 6.06
N THR A 89 -15.33 -5.45 6.02
CA THR A 89 -14.12 -5.21 5.20
C THR A 89 -14.45 -5.05 3.72
N ARG A 90 -15.31 -5.93 3.18
CA ARG A 90 -15.75 -5.84 1.78
C ARG A 90 -16.62 -4.61 1.54
N SER A 91 -17.57 -4.33 2.43
CA SER A 91 -18.44 -3.15 2.31
C SER A 91 -17.62 -1.86 2.37
N ARG A 92 -16.56 -1.78 3.18
CA ARG A 92 -15.64 -0.63 3.22
C ARG A 92 -14.91 -0.37 1.90
N LEU A 93 -14.68 -1.39 1.08
CA LEU A 93 -14.10 -1.20 -0.27
C LEU A 93 -15.13 -0.71 -1.29
N ALA A 94 -16.40 -1.08 -1.14
CA ALA A 94 -17.45 -0.78 -2.10
C ALA A 94 -18.21 0.51 -1.78
N ASP A 95 -18.69 0.66 -0.55
CA ASP A 95 -19.39 1.82 -0.01
C ASP A 95 -18.99 2.04 1.46
N PRO A 96 -17.97 2.88 1.71
CA PRO A 96 -17.52 3.20 3.06
C PRO A 96 -18.62 3.77 3.96
N ALA A 97 -19.57 4.52 3.41
CA ALA A 97 -20.61 5.19 4.19
C ALA A 97 -21.66 4.17 4.66
N ALA A 98 -22.18 3.33 3.76
CA ALA A 98 -23.11 2.27 4.13
C ALA A 98 -22.50 1.27 5.13
N ALA A 99 -21.21 0.97 5.00
CA ALA A 99 -20.48 0.13 5.95
C ALA A 99 -20.40 0.77 7.36
N LEU A 100 -20.16 2.08 7.43
CA LEU A 100 -20.13 2.82 8.70
C LEU A 100 -21.52 2.86 9.35
N GLU A 101 -22.57 3.08 8.58
CA GLU A 101 -23.96 3.05 9.06
C GLU A 101 -24.32 1.67 9.64
N LEU A 102 -23.92 0.60 8.94
CA LEU A 102 -24.12 -0.78 9.39
C LEU A 102 -23.43 -1.02 10.75
N LEU A 103 -22.17 -0.62 10.88
CA LEU A 103 -21.42 -0.73 12.15
C LEU A 103 -22.07 0.11 13.27
N ALA A 104 -22.40 1.36 12.99
CA ALA A 104 -23.00 2.27 13.97
C ALA A 104 -24.33 1.72 14.51
N SER A 105 -25.10 1.00 13.68
CA SER A 105 -26.41 0.45 14.06
C SER A 105 -26.37 -0.56 15.21
N THR A 106 -25.26 -1.26 15.43
CA THR A 106 -25.13 -2.27 16.50
C THR A 106 -24.01 -1.96 17.50
N TRP A 107 -23.25 -0.87 17.29
CA TRP A 107 -22.06 -0.52 18.07
C TRP A 107 -22.25 -0.62 19.60
N ARG A 108 -23.35 -0.07 20.13
CA ARG A 108 -23.62 -0.03 21.57
C ARG A 108 -23.91 -1.41 22.19
N SER A 109 -24.38 -2.37 21.39
CA SER A 109 -24.67 -3.73 21.84
C SER A 109 -23.48 -4.69 21.68
N GLU A 110 -22.48 -4.36 20.86
CA GLU A 110 -21.31 -5.21 20.65
C GLU A 110 -20.46 -5.36 21.91
N ARG A 111 -19.72 -6.47 22.02
CA ARG A 111 -18.72 -6.64 23.08
C ARG A 111 -17.46 -5.82 22.77
N ALA A 112 -16.67 -5.53 23.80
CA ALA A 112 -15.48 -4.67 23.64
C ALA A 112 -14.44 -5.25 22.65
N GLU A 113 -14.25 -6.56 22.65
CA GLU A 113 -13.36 -7.27 21.72
C GLU A 113 -13.87 -7.18 20.27
N ASP A 114 -15.17 -7.38 20.07
CA ASP A 114 -15.79 -7.29 18.75
C ASP A 114 -15.71 -5.85 18.21
N ARG A 115 -16.01 -4.86 19.06
CA ARG A 115 -15.87 -3.44 18.73
C ARG A 115 -14.46 -3.08 18.26
N LEU A 116 -13.44 -3.58 18.95
CA LEU A 116 -12.04 -3.34 18.58
C LEU A 116 -11.75 -3.81 17.15
N MET A 117 -12.20 -5.01 16.81
CA MET A 117 -11.96 -5.61 15.49
C MET A 117 -12.80 -4.96 14.38
N PHE A 118 -14.04 -4.56 14.67
CA PHE A 118 -14.85 -3.80 13.72
C PHE A 118 -14.28 -2.40 13.47
N LEU A 119 -13.79 -1.75 14.52
CA LEU A 119 -13.13 -0.45 14.41
C LEU A 119 -11.86 -0.55 13.56
N ASP A 120 -11.05 -1.60 13.74
CA ASP A 120 -9.86 -1.86 12.91
C ASP A 120 -10.20 -2.00 11.41
N SER A 121 -11.40 -2.51 11.08
CA SER A 121 -11.85 -2.61 9.68
C SER A 121 -12.03 -1.24 8.99
N LEU A 122 -12.22 -0.15 9.76
CA LEU A 122 -12.38 1.20 9.21
C LEU A 122 -11.09 1.77 8.59
N ARG A 123 -9.91 1.17 8.87
CA ARG A 123 -8.65 1.50 8.19
C ARG A 123 -8.80 1.48 6.67
N THR A 124 -9.58 0.52 6.18
CA THR A 124 -9.91 0.44 4.75
C THR A 124 -10.89 1.55 4.40
N GLY A 125 -10.51 2.42 3.47
CA GLY A 125 -11.36 3.53 3.03
C GLY A 125 -11.56 4.63 4.09
N LEU A 126 -10.67 4.72 5.11
CA LEU A 126 -10.74 5.73 6.15
C LEU A 126 -10.84 7.15 5.56
N SER A 127 -11.79 7.94 6.05
CA SER A 127 -12.08 9.27 5.53
C SER A 127 -12.65 10.19 6.61
N ALA A 128 -12.78 11.48 6.29
CA ALA A 128 -13.41 12.48 7.17
C ALA A 128 -14.86 12.13 7.55
N ARG A 129 -15.56 11.28 6.78
CA ARG A 129 -16.91 10.82 7.15
C ARG A 129 -16.94 9.90 8.36
N ASP A 130 -15.81 9.25 8.66
CA ASP A 130 -15.68 8.35 9.80
C ASP A 130 -15.44 9.13 11.11
N GLU A 131 -15.00 10.39 11.02
CA GLU A 131 -14.60 11.21 12.17
C GLU A 131 -15.67 11.35 13.26
N PRO A 132 -16.96 11.66 12.96
CA PRO A 132 -17.97 11.79 14.01
C PRO A 132 -18.16 10.50 14.83
N PHE A 133 -18.12 9.34 14.17
CA PHE A 133 -18.22 8.04 14.82
C PHE A 133 -16.98 7.74 15.67
N LEU A 134 -15.79 8.04 15.16
CA LEU A 134 -14.54 7.84 15.88
C LEU A 134 -14.41 8.74 17.12
N GLU A 135 -14.90 9.99 17.05
CA GLU A 135 -14.96 10.90 18.20
C GLU A 135 -15.93 10.39 19.29
N GLU A 136 -17.05 9.74 18.93
CA GLU A 136 -17.89 9.02 19.90
C GLU A 136 -17.12 7.84 20.52
N ALA A 137 -16.37 7.09 19.70
CA ALA A 137 -15.59 5.93 20.14
C ALA A 137 -14.42 6.28 21.09
N LEU A 138 -13.93 7.54 21.11
CA LEU A 138 -12.99 8.02 22.13
C LEU A 138 -13.58 7.99 23.55
N SER A 139 -14.91 7.92 23.69
CA SER A 139 -15.58 7.80 25.00
C SER A 139 -15.90 6.34 25.37
N ASP A 140 -15.40 5.35 24.61
CA ASP A 140 -15.67 3.93 24.89
C ASP A 140 -15.07 3.51 26.24
N ARG A 141 -15.78 2.64 26.97
CA ARG A 141 -15.30 2.05 28.23
C ARG A 141 -13.99 1.27 28.09
N SER A 142 -13.75 0.65 26.94
CA SER A 142 -12.55 -0.15 26.66
C SER A 142 -11.38 0.74 26.26
N ARG A 143 -10.26 0.63 26.98
CA ARG A 143 -9.01 1.34 26.66
C ARG A 143 -8.52 1.03 25.24
N ASN A 144 -8.61 -0.22 24.79
CA ASN A 144 -8.13 -0.62 23.47
C ASN A 144 -8.99 -0.04 22.34
N VAL A 145 -10.31 0.08 22.57
CA VAL A 145 -11.23 0.71 21.61
C VAL A 145 -10.90 2.21 21.49
N ARG A 146 -10.74 2.91 22.63
CA ARG A 146 -10.33 4.33 22.62
C ARG A 146 -8.99 4.55 21.92
N ALA A 147 -8.00 3.71 22.22
CA ALA A 147 -6.67 3.81 21.61
C ALA A 147 -6.73 3.63 20.09
N THR A 148 -7.52 2.66 19.60
CA THR A 148 -7.69 2.43 18.16
C THR A 148 -8.46 3.57 17.50
N ALA A 149 -9.48 4.13 18.16
CA ALA A 149 -10.21 5.30 17.64
C ALA A 149 -9.28 6.52 17.52
N ALA A 150 -8.48 6.80 18.55
CA ALA A 150 -7.48 7.86 18.53
C ALA A 150 -6.43 7.63 17.44
N GLU A 151 -6.01 6.38 17.24
CA GLU A 151 -5.05 6.01 16.19
C GLU A 151 -5.59 6.34 14.80
N LEU A 152 -6.83 5.96 14.51
CA LEU A 152 -7.52 6.23 13.24
C LEU A 152 -7.75 7.73 13.03
N LEU A 153 -8.19 8.46 14.06
CA LEU A 153 -8.33 9.91 13.99
C LEU A 153 -6.99 10.61 13.73
N SER A 154 -5.90 10.11 14.30
CA SER A 154 -4.55 10.64 14.06
C SER A 154 -4.04 10.38 12.64
N ALA A 155 -4.63 9.42 11.92
CA ALA A 155 -4.36 9.20 10.50
C ALA A 155 -5.14 10.15 9.59
N LEU A 156 -6.05 10.98 10.14
CA LEU A 156 -6.80 12.02 9.45
C LEU A 156 -6.24 13.40 9.87
N PRO A 157 -5.35 14.03 9.08
CA PRO A 157 -4.67 15.26 9.49
C PRO A 157 -5.59 16.45 9.77
N ALA A 158 -6.81 16.43 9.22
CA ALA A 158 -7.83 17.45 9.40
C ALA A 158 -8.80 17.18 10.57
N SER A 159 -8.65 16.05 11.28
CA SER A 159 -9.56 15.69 12.36
C SER A 159 -9.43 16.63 13.56
N ALA A 160 -10.50 16.76 14.34
CA ALA A 160 -10.52 17.54 15.57
C ALA A 160 -9.48 17.02 16.58
N LEU A 161 -9.32 15.70 16.72
CA LEU A 161 -8.27 15.11 17.54
C LEU A 161 -6.88 15.53 17.06
N ALA A 162 -6.60 15.47 15.76
CA ALA A 162 -5.31 15.86 15.22
C ALA A 162 -5.03 17.36 15.47
N GLY A 163 -6.05 18.22 15.40
CA GLY A 163 -5.97 19.63 15.81
C GLY A 163 -5.63 19.82 17.29
N ARG A 164 -6.24 19.02 18.19
CA ARG A 164 -5.94 19.01 19.64
C ARG A 164 -4.52 18.52 19.91
N MET A 165 -4.04 17.50 19.20
CA MET A 165 -2.65 17.01 19.28
C MET A 165 -1.67 18.07 18.81
N ALA A 166 -1.95 18.74 17.69
CA ALA A 166 -1.13 19.83 17.18
C ALA A 166 -1.02 20.99 18.19
N ALA A 167 -2.11 21.35 18.87
CA ALA A 167 -2.08 22.38 19.90
C ALA A 167 -1.13 22.02 21.06
N ARG A 168 -1.19 20.78 21.57
CA ARG A 168 -0.31 20.29 22.65
C ARG A 168 1.14 20.14 22.17
N ALA A 169 1.36 19.59 20.98
CA ALA A 169 2.69 19.41 20.44
C ALA A 169 3.39 20.75 20.15
N ARG A 170 2.67 21.79 19.74
CA ARG A 170 3.23 23.14 19.58
C ARG A 170 3.68 23.75 20.90
N SER A 171 3.05 23.46 22.04
CA SER A 171 3.58 23.92 23.33
C SER A 171 4.85 23.17 23.74
N CYS A 172 5.01 21.92 23.30
CA CYS A 172 6.17 21.11 23.64
C CYS A 172 7.39 21.34 22.73
N VAL A 173 7.18 21.66 21.45
CA VAL A 173 8.25 21.74 20.46
C VAL A 173 8.27 23.13 19.84
N SER A 174 9.42 23.80 19.92
CA SER A 174 9.58 25.18 19.51
C SER A 174 10.97 25.46 18.93
N MET A 175 11.10 26.58 18.23
CA MET A 175 12.43 27.08 17.83
C MET A 175 13.08 27.81 19.00
N GLY A 176 14.22 27.30 19.47
CA GLY A 176 15.07 27.93 20.47
C GLY A 176 16.30 28.61 19.88
N ALA A 177 17.13 29.18 20.75
CA ALA A 177 18.44 29.70 20.37
C ALA A 177 19.39 28.52 20.07
N GLY A 178 19.64 28.25 18.79
CA GLY A 178 20.58 27.20 18.35
C GLY A 178 19.95 25.88 17.89
N GLY A 179 18.63 25.74 17.91
CA GLY A 179 17.98 24.51 17.44
C GLY A 179 16.52 24.38 17.84
N ILE A 180 15.99 23.16 17.73
CA ILE A 180 14.68 22.77 18.23
C ILE A 180 14.79 22.56 19.75
N ALA A 181 14.04 23.37 20.51
CA ALA A 181 13.88 23.21 21.95
C ALA A 181 12.64 22.38 22.25
N VAL A 182 12.77 21.42 23.17
CA VAL A 182 11.71 20.49 23.57
C VAL A 182 11.42 20.65 25.06
N GLU A 183 10.18 21.04 25.38
CA GLU A 183 9.62 21.02 26.73
C GLU A 183 8.56 19.92 26.81
N ALA A 184 8.98 18.72 27.18
CA ALA A 184 8.09 17.58 27.28
C ALA A 184 7.04 17.77 28.40
N PRO A 185 5.83 17.19 28.27
CA PRO A 185 4.79 17.30 29.30
C PRO A 185 5.27 16.81 30.66
N TYR A 186 4.85 17.47 31.74
CA TYR A 186 5.14 17.04 33.13
C TYR A 186 4.14 16.03 33.68
N GLU A 187 2.95 15.95 33.07
CA GLU A 187 1.89 15.00 33.44
C GLU A 187 1.09 14.61 32.19
N CYS A 188 0.34 13.50 32.30
CA CYS A 188 -0.70 13.14 31.36
C CYS A 188 -2.06 13.46 31.98
N ASP A 189 -2.70 14.53 31.52
CA ASP A 189 -4.00 14.94 32.04
C ASP A 189 -5.16 14.05 31.51
N ALA A 190 -6.35 14.20 32.09
CA ALA A 190 -7.52 13.43 31.71
C ALA A 190 -7.98 13.68 30.26
N ALA A 191 -7.69 14.86 29.70
CA ALA A 191 -8.02 15.18 28.31
C ALA A 191 -7.06 14.50 27.33
N MET A 192 -5.78 14.35 27.69
CA MET A 192 -4.79 13.56 26.98
C MET A 192 -5.18 12.08 26.98
N GLU A 193 -5.57 11.53 28.14
CA GLU A 193 -6.04 10.15 28.22
C GLU A 193 -7.30 9.89 27.38
N ARG A 194 -8.26 10.82 27.39
CA ARG A 194 -9.44 10.77 26.52
C ARG A 194 -9.05 10.75 25.04
N ASP A 195 -8.07 11.58 24.65
CA ASP A 195 -7.55 11.65 23.29
C ASP A 195 -6.60 10.48 22.94
N GLY A 196 -6.53 9.44 23.79
CA GLY A 196 -5.81 8.20 23.49
C GLY A 196 -4.34 8.18 23.91
N VAL A 197 -3.85 9.20 24.61
CA VAL A 197 -2.51 9.19 25.19
C VAL A 197 -2.48 8.20 26.35
N ALA A 198 -1.62 7.18 26.25
CA ALA A 198 -1.43 6.23 27.34
C ALA A 198 -0.61 6.89 28.47
N PRO A 199 -1.09 6.87 29.73
CA PRO A 199 -0.39 7.51 30.84
C PRO A 199 0.86 6.73 31.24
N THR A 200 0.80 5.40 31.27
CA THR A 200 1.91 4.56 31.71
C THR A 200 2.83 4.17 30.54
N PRO A 201 4.14 4.46 30.62
CA PRO A 201 5.10 4.03 29.61
C PRO A 201 5.40 2.53 29.69
N PRO A 202 5.88 1.90 28.61
CA PRO A 202 6.54 0.60 28.67
C PRO A 202 7.79 0.63 29.55
N ASN A 203 8.19 -0.53 30.08
CA ASN A 203 9.40 -0.67 30.90
C ASN A 203 10.64 -0.10 30.19
N GLY A 204 11.45 0.66 30.92
CA GLY A 204 12.69 1.24 30.41
C GLY A 204 12.52 2.54 29.63
N ARG A 205 11.30 3.10 29.53
CA ARG A 205 11.05 4.40 28.88
C ARG A 205 10.65 5.46 29.89
N GLY A 206 11.25 6.65 29.80
CA GLY A 206 10.88 7.79 30.63
C GLY A 206 9.48 8.31 30.31
N GLU A 207 8.71 8.68 31.33
CA GLU A 207 7.33 9.14 31.21
C GLU A 207 7.19 10.38 30.30
N ARG A 208 8.05 11.39 30.52
CA ARG A 208 8.06 12.63 29.72
C ARG A 208 8.26 12.36 28.23
N ALA A 209 9.24 11.52 27.90
CA ALA A 209 9.55 11.11 26.53
C ALA A 209 8.41 10.29 25.90
N TRP A 210 7.77 9.43 26.70
CA TRP A 210 6.62 8.65 26.27
C TRP A 210 5.40 9.51 25.92
N TRP A 211 5.05 10.51 26.74
CA TRP A 211 3.95 11.41 26.44
C TRP A 211 4.26 12.32 25.25
N LEU A 212 5.46 12.92 25.22
CA LEU A 212 5.91 13.72 24.07
C LEU A 212 5.82 12.91 22.76
N GLY A 213 6.35 11.69 22.77
CA GLY A 213 6.37 10.83 21.59
C GLY A 213 4.98 10.47 21.07
N GLN A 214 3.98 10.36 21.93
CA GLN A 214 2.58 10.14 21.53
C GLN A 214 1.94 11.41 20.96
N LEU A 215 2.17 12.57 21.59
CA LEU A 215 1.64 13.85 21.10
C LEU A 215 2.20 14.20 19.72
N VAL A 216 3.50 14.03 19.50
CA VAL A 216 4.16 14.32 18.22
C VAL A 216 3.73 13.32 17.13
N ASP A 217 3.62 12.03 17.45
CA ASP A 217 3.16 10.98 16.51
C ASP A 217 1.72 11.23 16.04
N ALA A 218 0.86 11.72 16.93
CA ALA A 218 -0.54 12.03 16.63
C ALA A 218 -0.75 13.43 16.02
N THR A 219 0.32 14.21 15.81
CA THR A 219 0.24 15.57 15.26
C THR A 219 0.34 15.58 13.73
N PRO A 220 -0.53 16.31 13.01
CA PRO A 220 -0.39 16.55 11.57
C PRO A 220 0.99 17.08 11.22
N LEU A 221 1.68 16.42 10.27
CA LEU A 221 3.04 16.80 9.87
C LEU A 221 3.12 18.22 9.27
N SER A 222 2.02 18.69 8.67
CA SER A 222 1.84 20.06 8.20
C SER A 222 1.95 21.13 9.30
N THR A 223 1.89 20.75 10.58
CA THR A 223 2.09 21.66 11.72
C THR A 223 3.53 22.17 11.79
N TRP A 224 4.50 21.34 11.43
CA TRP A 224 5.92 21.57 11.71
C TRP A 224 6.55 22.67 10.84
N PRO A 225 6.30 22.76 9.51
CA PRO A 225 6.80 23.86 8.70
C PRO A 225 6.47 25.23 9.30
N ALA A 226 5.21 25.49 9.61
CA ALA A 226 4.80 26.76 10.21
C ALA A 226 5.39 26.96 11.61
N ARG A 227 5.40 25.91 12.45
CA ARG A 227 5.94 25.98 13.82
C ARG A 227 7.44 26.23 13.86
N LEU A 228 8.17 25.72 12.87
CA LEU A 228 9.62 25.71 12.81
C LEU A 228 10.14 26.61 11.69
N GLY A 229 9.51 27.77 11.49
CA GLY A 229 10.05 28.89 10.71
C GLY A 229 9.89 28.79 9.18
N GLY A 230 8.84 28.12 8.70
CA GLY A 230 8.54 27.97 7.26
C GLY A 230 9.47 27.02 6.51
N ARG A 231 10.17 26.14 7.24
CA ARG A 231 11.17 25.21 6.69
C ARG A 231 10.53 24.00 6.01
N SER A 232 11.23 23.44 5.03
CA SER A 232 10.88 22.14 4.43
C SER A 232 11.13 20.99 5.43
N PRO A 233 10.53 19.80 5.21
CA PRO A 233 10.80 18.63 6.05
C PRO A 233 12.30 18.32 6.20
N GLU A 234 13.07 18.38 5.11
CA GLU A 234 14.52 18.14 5.11
C GLU A 234 15.26 19.15 5.96
N GLN A 235 14.90 20.44 5.83
CA GLN A 235 15.47 21.50 6.62
C GLN A 235 15.13 21.37 8.11
N ILE A 236 13.94 20.85 8.44
CA ILE A 236 13.52 20.61 9.83
C ILE A 236 14.31 19.45 10.44
N VAL A 237 14.40 18.31 9.74
CA VAL A 237 15.11 17.11 10.21
C VAL A 237 16.61 17.39 10.39
N ALA A 238 17.17 18.33 9.63
CA ALA A 238 18.56 18.77 9.76
C ALA A 238 18.83 19.75 10.92
N LEU A 239 17.80 20.26 11.59
CA LEU A 239 18.00 21.16 12.73
C LEU A 239 18.60 20.40 13.93
N PRO A 240 19.55 21.00 14.68
CA PRO A 240 19.95 20.47 15.97
C PRO A 240 18.74 20.38 16.90
N VAL A 241 18.57 19.25 17.58
CA VAL A 241 17.58 19.10 18.66
C VAL A 241 18.32 19.16 19.98
N LEU A 242 17.92 20.09 20.85
CA LEU A 242 18.59 20.34 22.12
C LEU A 242 18.28 19.23 23.14
N ASP A 243 19.11 19.14 24.19
CA ASP A 243 18.91 18.28 25.37
C ASP A 243 18.64 16.80 25.07
N ASP A 244 19.32 16.25 24.07
CA ASP A 244 19.26 14.83 23.65
C ASP A 244 17.87 14.32 23.22
N TRP A 245 16.92 15.21 22.91
CA TRP A 245 15.56 14.82 22.48
C TRP A 245 15.46 14.31 21.04
N GLN A 246 16.55 14.37 20.27
CA GLN A 246 16.54 14.02 18.84
C GLN A 246 15.97 12.62 18.56
N PRO A 247 16.37 11.54 19.26
CA PRO A 247 15.90 10.19 18.94
C PRO A 247 14.39 10.05 19.15
N ASP A 248 13.84 10.60 20.24
CA ASP A 248 12.41 10.53 20.54
C ASP A 248 11.58 11.36 19.55
N LEU A 249 12.05 12.57 19.21
CA LEU A 249 11.36 13.46 18.28
C LEU A 249 11.33 12.88 16.86
N HIS A 250 12.49 12.46 16.35
CA HIS A 250 12.57 11.85 15.02
C HIS A 250 11.81 10.52 14.96
N ALA A 251 11.85 9.69 16.01
CA ALA A 251 11.08 8.45 16.04
C ALA A 251 9.57 8.72 15.98
N ALA A 252 9.10 9.79 16.63
CA ALA A 252 7.69 10.20 16.57
C ALA A 252 7.31 10.74 15.18
N TRP A 253 8.17 11.54 14.54
CA TRP A 253 7.96 11.95 13.15
C TRP A 253 7.97 10.79 12.16
N CYS A 254 8.82 9.77 12.35
CA CYS A 254 8.80 8.55 11.53
C CYS A 254 7.45 7.83 11.63
N ARG A 255 6.89 7.68 12.83
CA ARG A 255 5.56 7.08 13.01
C ARG A 255 4.46 7.94 12.39
N ALA A 256 4.51 9.26 12.55
CA ALA A 256 3.57 10.19 11.93
C ALA A 256 3.63 10.14 10.39
N ALA A 257 4.83 10.07 9.79
CA ALA A 257 5.03 9.98 8.35
C ALA A 257 4.45 8.70 7.76
N VAL A 258 4.65 7.56 8.43
CA VAL A 258 4.04 6.27 8.02
C VAL A 258 2.52 6.32 8.16
N ARG A 259 2.02 6.86 9.28
CA ARG A 259 0.59 6.94 9.57
C ARG A 259 -0.16 7.82 8.57
N GLN A 260 0.38 9.00 8.28
CA GLN A 260 -0.21 9.99 7.38
C GLN A 260 0.15 9.74 5.90
N ARG A 261 1.02 8.75 5.63
CA ARG A 261 1.58 8.44 4.31
C ARG A 261 2.20 9.66 3.62
N ASP A 262 2.93 10.46 4.38
CA ASP A 262 3.58 11.68 3.90
C ASP A 262 4.95 11.36 3.30
N ALA A 263 5.05 11.42 1.96
CA ALA A 263 6.25 11.04 1.23
C ALA A 263 7.42 12.03 1.43
N ASP A 264 7.13 13.32 1.62
CA ASP A 264 8.18 14.33 1.78
C ASP A 264 8.84 14.21 3.15
N TRP A 265 8.06 13.98 4.20
CA TRP A 265 8.59 13.65 5.51
C TRP A 265 9.29 12.30 5.55
N ALA A 266 8.76 11.28 4.88
CA ALA A 266 9.43 9.99 4.79
C ALA A 266 10.81 10.11 4.12
N ARG A 267 10.91 10.89 3.04
CA ARG A 267 12.18 11.17 2.36
C ARG A 267 13.16 11.92 3.25
N ALA A 268 12.70 12.99 3.91
CA ALA A 268 13.54 13.79 4.81
C ALA A 268 14.09 12.98 5.99
N LEU A 269 13.25 12.15 6.61
CA LEU A 269 13.62 11.32 7.78
C LEU A 269 14.51 10.14 7.40
N LEU A 270 14.28 9.55 6.23
CA LEU A 270 15.10 8.45 5.72
C LEU A 270 16.49 8.94 5.31
N GLY A 271 16.57 10.14 4.71
CA GLY A 271 17.81 10.71 4.21
C GLY A 271 18.47 9.88 3.10
N PRO A 272 19.71 10.21 2.71
CA PRO A 272 20.50 9.32 1.87
C PRO A 272 20.82 8.03 2.63
N PRO A 273 21.00 6.90 1.93
CA PRO A 273 21.44 5.67 2.58
C PRO A 273 22.77 5.92 3.31
N PRO A 274 22.95 5.36 4.53
CA PRO A 274 24.16 5.62 5.31
C PRO A 274 25.42 5.19 4.55
N ALA A 275 26.52 5.90 4.78
CA ALA A 275 27.81 5.48 4.24
C ALA A 275 28.28 4.18 4.92
N ALA A 276 29.05 3.36 4.22
CA ALA A 276 29.49 2.03 4.69
C ALA A 276 30.17 2.01 6.07
N ALA A 277 30.86 3.09 6.46
CA ALA A 277 31.57 3.21 7.74
C ALA A 277 30.72 3.82 8.88
N ALA A 278 29.50 4.29 8.60
CA ALA A 278 28.62 4.87 9.59
C ALA A 278 27.84 3.77 10.34
N PRO A 279 27.66 3.88 11.67
CA PRO A 279 26.74 3.00 12.38
C PRO A 279 25.34 3.06 11.78
N ILE A 280 24.71 1.91 11.56
CA ILE A 280 23.30 1.83 11.16
C ILE A 280 22.46 2.16 12.40
N ALA A 281 22.35 3.44 12.72
CA ALA A 281 21.47 3.96 13.76
C ALA A 281 20.24 4.59 13.10
N ALA A 282 19.38 3.75 12.51
CA ALA A 282 18.14 4.24 11.93
C ALA A 282 17.19 4.70 13.03
N VAL A 283 16.79 5.97 13.00
CA VAL A 283 15.69 6.43 13.83
C VAL A 283 14.38 5.96 13.18
N GLY A 284 13.74 4.95 13.78
CA GLY A 284 12.53 4.33 13.25
C GLY A 284 12.80 3.10 12.38
N ASP A 285 11.83 2.74 11.53
CA ASP A 285 11.85 1.54 10.69
C ASP A 285 11.97 1.97 9.20
N PRO A 286 13.17 1.84 8.59
CA PRO A 286 13.40 2.24 7.21
C PRO A 286 12.47 1.55 6.20
N ALA A 287 12.11 0.28 6.42
CA ALA A 287 11.23 -0.44 5.50
C ALA A 287 9.83 0.18 5.47
N LYS A 288 9.33 0.66 6.62
CA LYS A 288 8.05 1.38 6.67
C LYS A 288 8.12 2.73 5.97
N LEU A 289 9.18 3.52 6.14
CA LEU A 289 9.34 4.79 5.43
C LEU A 289 9.46 4.58 3.92
N LEU A 290 10.28 3.61 3.48
CA LEU A 290 10.43 3.24 2.07
C LEU A 290 9.10 2.80 1.43
N SER A 291 8.20 2.17 2.20
CA SER A 291 6.89 1.74 1.70
C SER A 291 5.97 2.90 1.30
N ILE A 292 6.25 4.12 1.78
CA ILE A 292 5.51 5.34 1.44
C ILE A 292 6.05 5.97 0.15
N LEU A 293 7.34 5.80 -0.14
CA LEU A 293 7.99 6.41 -1.32
C LEU A 293 7.53 5.78 -2.64
N PRO A 294 7.61 6.53 -3.76
CA PRO A 294 7.42 5.98 -5.10
C PRO A 294 8.31 4.76 -5.36
N ALA A 295 7.82 3.83 -6.19
CA ALA A 295 8.47 2.54 -6.42
C ALA A 295 9.91 2.67 -6.95
N GLU A 296 10.14 3.58 -7.89
CA GLU A 296 11.46 3.81 -8.48
C GLU A 296 12.43 4.41 -7.46
N GLU A 297 11.98 5.41 -6.70
CA GLU A 297 12.79 6.06 -5.67
C GLU A 297 13.22 5.08 -4.58
N ARG A 298 12.27 4.27 -4.08
CA ARG A 298 12.57 3.19 -3.13
C ARG A 298 13.59 2.22 -3.69
N ALA A 299 13.47 1.84 -4.97
CA ALA A 299 14.39 0.87 -5.58
C ALA A 299 15.82 1.41 -5.68
N VAL A 300 15.98 2.70 -6.02
CA VAL A 300 17.30 3.36 -6.04
C VAL A 300 17.88 3.42 -4.63
N TRP A 301 17.11 3.86 -3.63
CA TRP A 301 17.59 3.96 -2.26
C TRP A 301 18.07 2.60 -1.72
N VAL A 302 17.29 1.53 -1.93
CA VAL A 302 17.66 0.19 -1.46
C VAL A 302 18.86 -0.37 -2.24
N ALA A 303 18.99 -0.06 -3.53
CA ALA A 303 20.16 -0.45 -4.31
C ALA A 303 21.45 0.16 -3.74
N ASP A 304 21.42 1.46 -3.45
CA ASP A 304 22.54 2.20 -2.86
C ASP A 304 22.87 1.68 -1.45
N PHE A 305 21.85 1.39 -0.63
CA PHE A 305 22.02 0.78 0.68
C PHE A 305 22.70 -0.60 0.60
N ILE A 306 22.30 -1.45 -0.34
CA ILE A 306 22.94 -2.76 -0.57
C ILE A 306 24.40 -2.57 -0.97
N GLY A 307 24.71 -1.58 -1.80
CA GLY A 307 26.08 -1.26 -2.18
C GLY A 307 26.96 -0.84 -0.99
N ALA A 308 26.39 -0.14 -0.01
CA ALA A 308 27.10 0.34 1.17
C ALA A 308 27.23 -0.70 2.29
N HIS A 309 26.19 -1.51 2.54
CA HIS A 309 26.09 -2.37 3.73
C HIS A 309 25.95 -3.86 3.42
N GLY A 310 25.71 -4.23 2.16
CA GLY A 310 25.49 -5.60 1.74
C GLY A 310 24.05 -6.09 1.91
N LEU A 311 23.80 -7.31 1.44
CA LEU A 311 22.46 -7.90 1.35
C LEU A 311 21.85 -8.29 2.70
N SER A 312 22.68 -8.72 3.65
CA SER A 312 22.21 -9.22 4.96
C SER A 312 21.42 -8.16 5.71
N GLU A 313 21.84 -6.89 5.61
CA GLU A 313 21.20 -5.75 6.26
C GLU A 313 19.95 -5.25 5.50
N ALA A 314 19.79 -5.61 4.22
CA ALA A 314 18.75 -5.08 3.35
C ALA A 314 17.47 -5.93 3.28
N PHE A 315 17.45 -7.11 3.93
CA PHE A 315 16.41 -8.12 3.71
C PHE A 315 14.97 -7.62 3.92
N GLN A 316 14.72 -6.87 5.00
CA GLN A 316 13.38 -6.32 5.27
C GLN A 316 12.97 -5.27 4.23
N MET A 317 13.92 -4.48 3.73
CA MET A 317 13.69 -3.42 2.75
C MET A 317 13.40 -3.97 1.35
N LEU A 318 14.00 -5.11 1.00
CA LEU A 318 13.67 -5.86 -0.22
C LEU A 318 12.19 -6.28 -0.24
N GLY A 319 11.60 -6.58 0.92
CA GLY A 319 10.21 -7.01 1.07
C GLY A 319 9.17 -5.93 0.77
N VAL A 320 9.53 -4.66 0.85
CA VAL A 320 8.63 -3.52 0.53
C VAL A 320 8.84 -2.98 -0.89
N CYS A 321 9.81 -3.52 -1.63
CA CYS A 321 10.10 -3.11 -3.01
C CYS A 321 9.00 -3.56 -3.98
N ALA A 322 8.72 -2.73 -5.00
CA ALA A 322 7.76 -3.11 -6.04
C ALA A 322 8.29 -4.32 -6.82
N VAL A 323 7.37 -5.17 -7.29
CA VAL A 323 7.70 -6.36 -8.08
C VAL A 323 7.14 -6.22 -9.51
N PRO A 324 7.95 -6.52 -10.55
CA PRO A 324 9.36 -6.88 -10.49
C PRO A 324 10.24 -5.72 -9.97
N TRP A 325 11.38 -6.05 -9.36
CA TRP A 325 12.35 -5.08 -8.89
C TRP A 325 12.86 -4.24 -10.06
N ALA A 326 12.89 -2.92 -9.87
CA ALA A 326 13.41 -2.01 -10.88
C ALA A 326 14.89 -2.30 -11.19
N PRO A 327 15.37 -1.96 -12.41
CA PRO A 327 16.70 -2.35 -12.85
C PRO A 327 17.86 -1.99 -11.90
N PRO A 328 17.90 -0.81 -11.24
CA PRO A 328 18.97 -0.49 -10.29
C PRO A 328 19.03 -1.47 -9.11
N LEU A 329 17.87 -1.80 -8.52
CA LEU A 329 17.78 -2.74 -7.41
C LEU A 329 18.13 -4.16 -7.84
N GLY A 330 17.63 -4.60 -9.00
CA GLY A 330 17.93 -5.92 -9.53
C GLY A 330 19.44 -6.12 -9.74
N ARG A 331 20.12 -5.12 -10.31
CA ARG A 331 21.58 -5.14 -10.47
C ARG A 331 22.30 -5.19 -9.12
N ALA A 332 21.96 -4.29 -8.20
CA ALA A 332 22.61 -4.26 -6.88
C ALA A 332 22.50 -5.60 -6.13
N VAL A 333 21.35 -6.29 -6.23
CA VAL A 333 21.20 -7.62 -5.62
C VAL A 333 22.09 -8.67 -6.31
N VAL A 334 22.13 -8.69 -7.64
CA VAL A 334 22.98 -9.63 -8.40
C VAL A 334 24.46 -9.38 -8.12
N ASP A 335 24.89 -8.12 -8.15
CA ASP A 335 26.27 -7.70 -7.87
C ASP A 335 26.67 -8.10 -6.44
N ALA A 336 25.78 -7.89 -5.45
CA ALA A 336 26.07 -8.27 -4.07
C ALA A 336 26.12 -9.79 -3.84
N LEU A 337 25.32 -10.59 -4.57
CA LEU A 337 25.42 -12.05 -4.57
C LEU A 337 26.74 -12.51 -5.20
N GLU A 338 27.17 -11.85 -6.28
CA GLU A 338 28.46 -12.13 -6.91
C GLU A 338 29.64 -11.78 -5.98
N ILE A 339 29.59 -10.63 -5.32
CA ILE A 339 30.60 -10.25 -4.31
C ILE A 339 30.65 -11.28 -3.18
N ALA A 340 29.50 -11.74 -2.68
CA ALA A 340 29.44 -12.78 -1.65
C ALA A 340 30.06 -14.11 -2.11
N ARG A 341 29.83 -14.51 -3.37
CA ARG A 341 30.49 -15.67 -3.99
C ARG A 341 32.00 -15.51 -4.01
N TYR A 342 32.51 -14.37 -4.47
CA TYR A 342 33.96 -14.11 -4.53
C TYR A 342 34.62 -14.04 -3.14
N ALA A 343 33.90 -13.54 -2.15
CA ALA A 343 34.36 -13.51 -0.76
C ALA A 343 34.36 -14.89 -0.08
N GLY A 344 34.00 -15.96 -0.79
CA GLY A 344 33.96 -17.32 -0.24
C GLY A 344 32.81 -17.56 0.74
N SER A 345 31.79 -16.69 0.75
CA SER A 345 30.64 -16.83 1.65
C SER A 345 29.82 -18.07 1.29
N TYR A 346 29.24 -18.71 2.30
CA TYR A 346 28.44 -19.91 2.07
C TYR A 346 27.06 -19.56 1.45
N PRO A 347 26.64 -20.20 0.35
CA PRO A 347 25.40 -19.87 -0.37
C PRO A 347 24.13 -19.94 0.48
N TRP A 348 24.08 -20.86 1.46
CA TRP A 348 22.89 -21.06 2.29
C TRP A 348 22.51 -19.82 3.11
N SER A 349 23.51 -18.99 3.48
CA SER A 349 23.31 -17.70 4.15
C SER A 349 22.50 -16.71 3.31
N PHE A 350 22.45 -16.90 1.99
CA PHE A 350 21.72 -16.06 1.04
C PHE A 350 20.47 -16.74 0.47
N SER A 351 20.09 -17.92 0.97
CA SER A 351 18.93 -18.68 0.45
C SER A 351 17.62 -17.88 0.47
N GLY A 352 17.39 -17.08 1.52
CA GLY A 352 16.23 -16.19 1.62
C GLY A 352 16.23 -15.11 0.52
N VAL A 353 17.38 -14.48 0.26
CA VAL A 353 17.54 -13.48 -0.80
C VAL A 353 17.44 -14.11 -2.18
N MET A 354 18.03 -15.29 -2.40
CA MET A 354 17.91 -16.03 -3.65
C MET A 354 16.44 -16.38 -3.95
N GLY A 355 15.69 -16.85 -2.95
CA GLY A 355 14.26 -17.10 -3.12
C GLY A 355 13.46 -15.83 -3.43
N LEU A 356 13.83 -14.68 -2.87
CA LEU A 356 13.25 -13.38 -3.26
C LEU A 356 13.62 -13.02 -4.70
N ALA A 357 14.90 -13.14 -5.08
CA ALA A 357 15.40 -12.83 -6.42
C ALA A 357 14.68 -13.66 -7.50
N GLU A 358 14.46 -14.96 -7.27
CA GLU A 358 13.68 -15.82 -8.17
C GLU A 358 12.27 -15.29 -8.46
N ARG A 359 11.62 -14.68 -7.46
CA ARG A 359 10.24 -14.16 -7.58
C ARG A 359 10.19 -12.70 -8.03
N CYS A 360 11.17 -11.90 -7.62
CA CYS A 360 11.10 -10.45 -7.67
C CYS A 360 12.01 -9.85 -8.76
N LEU A 361 13.10 -10.50 -9.18
CA LEU A 361 13.91 -9.97 -10.29
C LEU A 361 13.07 -9.89 -11.57
N ASP A 362 13.36 -8.88 -12.39
CA ASP A 362 12.85 -8.77 -13.74
C ASP A 362 13.37 -9.97 -14.57
N PRO A 363 12.49 -10.74 -15.23
CA PRO A 363 12.91 -11.83 -16.12
C PRO A 363 13.90 -11.41 -17.23
N ALA A 364 13.93 -10.13 -17.61
CA ALA A 364 14.93 -9.59 -18.55
C ALA A 364 16.38 -9.70 -18.04
N ALA A 365 16.59 -9.86 -16.74
CA ALA A 365 17.93 -10.04 -16.15
C ALA A 365 18.51 -11.45 -16.34
N ALA A 366 17.77 -12.39 -16.94
CA ALA A 366 18.18 -13.79 -17.07
C ALA A 366 19.58 -13.97 -17.69
N GLU A 367 19.88 -13.25 -18.79
CA GLU A 367 21.17 -13.38 -19.47
C GLU A 367 22.32 -12.74 -18.69
N GLN A 368 22.05 -11.69 -17.90
CA GLN A 368 23.04 -11.13 -16.99
C GLN A 368 23.41 -12.15 -15.90
N VAL A 369 22.42 -12.81 -15.30
CA VAL A 369 22.63 -13.83 -14.27
C VAL A 369 23.28 -15.10 -14.84
N ALA A 370 22.98 -15.44 -16.10
CA ALA A 370 23.53 -16.62 -16.77
C ALA A 370 25.06 -16.60 -16.82
N VAL A 371 25.68 -15.42 -16.93
CA VAL A 371 27.14 -15.27 -16.90
C VAL A 371 27.75 -15.80 -15.60
N LEU A 372 27.02 -15.68 -14.48
CA LEU A 372 27.44 -16.12 -13.14
C LEU A 372 27.34 -17.63 -12.90
N THR A 373 26.81 -18.39 -13.88
CA THR A 373 26.68 -19.85 -13.78
C THR A 373 27.97 -20.59 -14.08
N ALA A 374 28.96 -19.92 -14.68
CA ALA A 374 30.23 -20.52 -15.00
C ALA A 374 30.95 -21.00 -13.73
N ALA A 375 31.69 -22.11 -13.85
CA ALA A 375 32.53 -22.58 -12.76
C ALA A 375 33.56 -21.50 -12.40
N ALA A 376 33.58 -21.09 -11.14
CA ALA A 376 34.65 -20.26 -10.62
C ALA A 376 35.74 -21.13 -10.00
N GLU A 377 36.94 -20.58 -9.83
CA GLU A 377 37.97 -21.23 -9.02
C GLU A 377 37.56 -21.15 -7.54
N GLU A 378 37.86 -22.19 -6.76
CA GLU A 378 37.66 -22.16 -5.32
C GLU A 378 38.65 -21.16 -4.68
N PRO A 379 38.17 -20.16 -3.91
CA PRO A 379 39.07 -19.25 -3.22
C PRO A 379 39.90 -20.02 -2.18
N PRO A 380 41.17 -19.67 -1.96
CA PRO A 380 42.08 -20.38 -1.06
C PRO A 380 41.60 -20.45 0.39
N ASP A 381 40.83 -19.45 0.84
CA ASP A 381 40.19 -19.39 2.17
C ASP A 381 38.68 -19.70 2.12
N GLY A 382 38.20 -20.28 1.00
CA GLY A 382 36.80 -20.58 0.76
C GLY A 382 36.32 -21.84 1.47
N SER A 383 35.01 -21.91 1.70
CA SER A 383 34.37 -23.15 2.18
C SER A 383 34.40 -24.23 1.08
N PRO A 384 34.87 -25.47 1.37
CA PRO A 384 34.95 -26.54 0.37
C PRO A 384 33.59 -26.81 -0.30
N GLY A 385 33.57 -26.88 -1.63
CA GLY A 385 32.36 -27.15 -2.42
C GLY A 385 31.39 -25.98 -2.56
N ALA A 386 31.62 -24.84 -1.89
CA ALA A 386 30.73 -23.67 -1.96
C ALA A 386 30.60 -23.12 -3.38
N THR A 387 31.67 -23.21 -4.18
CA THR A 387 31.68 -22.75 -5.57
C THR A 387 30.72 -23.53 -6.47
N VAL A 388 30.63 -24.85 -6.29
CA VAL A 388 29.67 -25.70 -7.02
C VAL A 388 28.25 -25.30 -6.65
N TYR A 389 27.96 -25.13 -5.36
CA TYR A 389 26.64 -24.70 -4.90
C TYR A 389 26.26 -23.30 -5.42
N TRP A 390 27.19 -22.35 -5.48
CA TRP A 390 26.95 -21.03 -6.07
C TRP A 390 26.58 -21.14 -7.55
N SER A 391 27.32 -21.94 -8.33
CA SER A 391 27.01 -22.19 -9.74
C SER A 391 25.61 -22.81 -9.90
N GLU A 392 25.28 -23.84 -9.12
CA GLU A 392 23.94 -24.46 -9.12
C GLU A 392 22.84 -23.46 -8.74
N ALA A 393 23.09 -22.59 -7.76
CA ALA A 393 22.13 -21.59 -7.32
C ALA A 393 21.87 -20.54 -8.41
N PHE A 394 22.91 -20.06 -9.10
CA PHE A 394 22.74 -19.16 -10.25
C PHE A 394 22.10 -19.85 -11.45
N GLN A 395 22.37 -21.14 -11.67
CA GLN A 395 21.70 -21.93 -12.72
C GLN A 395 20.19 -22.04 -12.45
N ARG A 396 19.80 -22.36 -11.21
CA ARG A 396 18.38 -22.39 -10.80
C ARG A 396 17.72 -21.02 -10.98
N LEU A 397 18.38 -19.95 -10.55
CA LEU A 397 17.86 -18.59 -10.71
C LEU A 397 17.67 -18.24 -12.19
N THR A 398 18.68 -18.47 -13.04
CA THR A 398 18.62 -18.25 -14.48
C THR A 398 17.47 -19.04 -15.13
N GLY A 399 17.35 -20.33 -14.79
CA GLY A 399 16.27 -21.19 -15.28
C GLY A 399 14.88 -20.64 -14.91
N THR A 400 14.71 -20.20 -13.66
CA THR A 400 13.47 -19.58 -13.19
C THR A 400 13.15 -18.27 -13.94
N LEU A 401 14.14 -17.40 -14.15
CA LEU A 401 13.94 -16.14 -14.87
C LEU A 401 13.57 -16.38 -16.34
N ARG A 402 14.25 -17.32 -17.03
CA ARG A 402 13.90 -17.70 -18.40
C ARG A 402 12.50 -18.28 -18.50
N LEU A 403 12.12 -19.17 -17.57
CA LEU A 403 10.75 -19.71 -17.52
C LEU A 403 9.70 -18.61 -17.33
N ARG A 404 9.95 -17.67 -16.41
CA ARG A 404 9.08 -16.51 -16.19
C ARG A 404 9.00 -15.63 -17.43
N ALA A 405 10.11 -15.39 -18.13
CA ALA A 405 10.14 -14.61 -19.37
C ALA A 405 9.28 -15.26 -20.46
N VAL A 406 9.38 -16.59 -20.64
CA VAL A 406 8.54 -17.37 -21.55
C VAL A 406 7.07 -17.23 -21.16
N MET A 407 6.71 -17.45 -19.90
CA MET A 407 5.32 -17.30 -19.42
C MET A 407 4.77 -15.90 -19.68
N LEU A 408 5.57 -14.85 -19.49
CA LEU A 408 5.15 -13.47 -19.77
C LEU A 408 4.99 -13.20 -21.26
N ALA A 409 5.85 -13.75 -22.10
CA ALA A 409 5.75 -13.62 -23.55
C ALA A 409 4.46 -14.26 -24.10
N GLU A 410 4.10 -15.45 -23.59
CA GLU A 410 2.86 -16.16 -23.95
C GLU A 410 1.59 -15.43 -23.48
N LEU A 411 1.69 -14.61 -22.42
CA LEU A 411 0.58 -13.83 -21.89
C LEU A 411 0.43 -12.45 -22.56
N ARG A 412 1.38 -12.00 -23.38
CA ARG A 412 1.21 -10.75 -24.11
C ARG A 412 0.28 -11.00 -25.29
N PRO A 413 -0.74 -10.16 -25.52
CA PRO A 413 -1.58 -10.31 -26.69
C PRO A 413 -0.69 -10.24 -27.93
N HIS A 414 -0.66 -11.32 -28.70
CA HIS A 414 -0.15 -11.24 -30.06
C HIS A 414 -1.01 -10.19 -30.76
N LEU A 415 -0.44 -9.00 -31.02
CA LEU A 415 -0.99 -8.07 -31.99
C LEU A 415 -1.34 -8.92 -33.22
N GLN A 416 -2.64 -9.07 -33.46
CA GLN A 416 -3.14 -9.97 -34.48
C GLN A 416 -2.38 -9.70 -35.77
N SER A 417 -1.63 -10.71 -36.20
CA SER A 417 -0.94 -10.78 -37.47
C SER A 417 -1.96 -10.63 -38.59
N GLY A 418 -2.10 -9.40 -39.11
CA GLY A 418 -2.67 -9.05 -40.41
C GLY A 418 -4.13 -9.45 -40.68
N PRO A 419 -4.83 -8.78 -41.61
CA PRO A 419 -6.13 -9.25 -42.02
C PRO A 419 -5.96 -10.65 -42.64
N ARG A 420 -6.66 -11.65 -42.10
CA ARG A 420 -6.88 -12.91 -42.80
C ARG A 420 -7.57 -12.58 -44.12
N SER A 421 -6.81 -12.63 -45.21
CA SER A 421 -7.35 -12.63 -46.56
C SER A 421 -8.39 -13.75 -46.63
N GLY A 422 -9.67 -13.37 -46.68
CA GLY A 422 -10.76 -14.30 -46.96
C GLY A 422 -10.56 -14.89 -48.36
N PRO A 423 -11.08 -16.11 -48.62
CA PRO A 423 -10.97 -16.70 -49.94
C PRO A 423 -11.76 -15.85 -50.93
N ASP A 424 -11.08 -15.58 -52.04
CA ASP A 424 -11.54 -14.90 -53.24
C ASP A 424 -12.88 -15.51 -53.72
N VAL A 425 -13.97 -14.75 -53.61
CA VAL A 425 -15.24 -15.09 -54.29
C VAL A 425 -15.30 -14.24 -55.54
N ALA A 426 -15.05 -14.93 -56.66
CA ALA A 426 -15.09 -14.41 -58.00
C ALA A 426 -16.41 -13.70 -58.35
N ALA A 427 -16.24 -12.69 -59.20
CA ALA A 427 -17.25 -11.82 -59.78
C ALA A 427 -18.46 -12.54 -60.40
N SER A 428 -19.63 -11.91 -60.26
CA SER A 428 -20.72 -11.97 -61.24
C SER A 428 -21.60 -10.72 -61.13
N GLY A 429 -21.41 -9.81 -62.10
CA GLY A 429 -22.46 -9.06 -62.84
C GLY A 429 -23.42 -8.10 -62.11
N PRO A 430 -23.60 -6.84 -62.59
CA PRO A 430 -24.47 -5.85 -61.97
C PRO A 430 -25.92 -5.99 -62.43
N LEU A 431 -26.88 -5.70 -61.55
CA LEU A 431 -28.27 -5.42 -61.94
C LEU A 431 -28.73 -4.09 -61.33
N SER A 432 -29.14 -3.23 -62.25
CA SER A 432 -29.51 -1.82 -62.10
C SER A 432 -30.69 -1.57 -61.15
N ALA A 433 -30.68 -0.37 -60.57
CA ALA A 433 -31.76 0.25 -59.81
C ALA A 433 -33.03 0.52 -60.65
N PRO A 434 -34.11 0.96 -59.97
CA PRO A 434 -34.71 2.21 -60.42
C PRO A 434 -34.93 3.24 -59.30
N LEU A 435 -34.91 4.50 -59.74
CA LEU A 435 -35.14 5.76 -59.04
C LEU A 435 -36.62 6.05 -58.72
N ALA A 436 -36.80 6.97 -57.76
CA ALA A 436 -37.85 8.00 -57.54
C ALA A 436 -38.47 7.86 -56.13
N GLU A 437 -38.63 8.90 -55.30
CA GLU A 437 -38.92 10.31 -55.61
C GLU A 437 -38.61 11.21 -54.39
N ARG A 438 -38.13 12.43 -54.66
CA ARG A 438 -37.98 13.53 -53.69
C ARG A 438 -39.29 14.29 -53.59
N ASN A 439 -39.66 14.79 -52.41
CA ASN A 439 -40.49 16.00 -52.34
C ASN A 439 -40.04 16.95 -51.22
N GLN A 440 -40.02 18.24 -51.56
CA GLN A 440 -39.42 19.39 -50.87
C GLN A 440 -40.46 20.07 -49.95
N GLY A 441 -40.10 20.40 -48.70
CA GLY A 441 -40.05 21.77 -48.15
C GLY A 441 -41.39 22.29 -47.56
N PRO A 442 -41.46 23.45 -46.86
CA PRO A 442 -40.38 24.33 -46.36
C PRO A 442 -40.54 24.82 -44.88
N ASP A 443 -39.48 25.39 -44.31
CA ASP A 443 -39.54 26.36 -43.18
C ASP A 443 -40.11 27.72 -43.66
N PRO A 444 -40.64 28.57 -42.75
CA PRO A 444 -39.93 29.83 -42.50
C PRO A 444 -40.01 30.40 -41.06
N GLU A 445 -38.85 30.94 -40.66
CA GLU A 445 -38.50 32.16 -39.90
C GLU A 445 -39.24 32.70 -38.62
N PRO A 446 -38.49 33.37 -37.71
CA PRO A 446 -38.97 33.97 -36.47
C PRO A 446 -39.02 35.53 -36.48
N SER A 447 -39.71 36.12 -35.48
CA SER A 447 -39.60 37.49 -34.87
C SER A 447 -41.00 38.13 -34.60
N PRO A 448 -41.17 39.23 -33.81
CA PRO A 448 -40.22 40.07 -33.06
C PRO A 448 -40.62 40.35 -31.56
N GLY A 449 -39.77 41.09 -30.83
CA GLY A 449 -40.01 41.60 -29.47
C GLY A 449 -40.97 42.81 -29.36
N PRO A 450 -41.10 43.41 -28.16
CA PRO A 450 -40.62 44.80 -28.03
C PRO A 450 -39.98 45.15 -26.66
N ASP A 451 -38.84 45.83 -26.76
CA ASP A 451 -38.44 47.16 -26.25
C ASP A 451 -38.89 47.81 -24.91
N LEU A 452 -37.92 48.57 -24.37
CA LEU A 452 -37.92 49.72 -23.43
C LEU A 452 -38.05 49.56 -21.91
N GLY A 453 -37.00 50.04 -21.22
CA GLY A 453 -37.02 50.47 -19.81
C GLY A 453 -35.66 50.91 -19.25
N ALA A 454 -35.26 52.15 -19.53
CA ALA A 454 -34.06 52.79 -19.00
C ALA A 454 -34.16 53.14 -17.50
N GLY A 455 -33.03 53.16 -16.76
CA GLY A 455 -32.97 53.70 -15.40
C GLY A 455 -31.58 53.61 -14.75
N ARG A 456 -30.91 54.75 -14.64
CA ARG A 456 -29.54 54.97 -14.15
C ARG A 456 -29.36 54.90 -12.61
N SER A 457 -28.18 54.42 -12.21
CA SER A 457 -27.24 54.99 -11.22
C SER A 457 -27.60 55.11 -9.71
N GLY A 458 -26.73 54.53 -8.86
CA GLY A 458 -26.04 55.27 -7.79
C GLY A 458 -26.13 54.75 -6.36
N GLY A 459 -24.96 54.52 -5.73
CA GLY A 459 -24.74 54.33 -4.29
C GLY A 459 -24.11 52.96 -3.98
N GLY A 460 -22.88 52.82 -3.50
CA GLY A 460 -22.18 53.61 -2.49
C GLY A 460 -22.17 52.82 -1.18
N THR A 461 -21.03 52.18 -0.89
CA THR A 461 -20.64 51.41 0.32
C THR A 461 -20.83 52.19 1.64
N PRO A 462 -20.69 51.59 2.85
CA PRO A 462 -19.95 50.37 3.24
C PRO A 462 -20.80 49.12 3.45
#